data_AF-T0TH46-F1
#
_entry.id   AF-T0TH46-F1
#
_cell.length_a   1.000
_cell.length_b   1.000
_cell.length_c   1.000
_cell.angle_alpha   90.00
_cell.angle_beta   90.00
_cell.angle_gamma   90.00
#
_symmetry.space_group_name_H-M   'P 1'
#
loop_
_entity.id
_entity.type
_entity.pdbx_description
1 polymer ?
#
loop_
_entity_poly.entity_id
_entity_poly.type
_entity_poly.pdbx_seq_one_letter_code
_entity_poly.pdbx_strand_id
1 'polypeptide(L)'
;MHKPNGIFGIFDVVKEFYEYGIDEHLWVFLLIVIIGCDIVLGVSRAWAFHELSSSKFRKGLVSHTAMIFFVVIFYPFAVFMNLGSLIDTFIFAMIAAYGSSILANLSALGVEIPYFDKYIKKNIDKEKFILTSESEEEKGEKEND
;
A
#
# COMPACT_ATOMS: atom_id res chain seq x y z
N MET A 1 16.36 -23.68 -26.59
CA MET A 1 16.98 -22.53 -25.90
C MET A 1 17.02 -21.35 -26.85
N HIS A 2 16.02 -20.46 -26.80
CA HIS A 2 16.10 -19.18 -27.50
C HIS A 2 16.85 -18.20 -26.60
N LYS A 3 17.91 -17.60 -27.12
CA LYS A 3 18.63 -16.54 -26.41
C LYS A 3 17.71 -15.30 -26.42
N PRO A 4 17.39 -14.72 -25.25
CA PRO A 4 16.61 -13.49 -25.22
C PRO A 4 17.41 -12.37 -25.91
N ASN A 5 16.82 -11.80 -26.96
CA ASN A 5 17.41 -10.70 -27.71
C ASN A 5 16.95 -9.37 -27.07
N GLY A 6 17.81 -8.76 -26.24
CA GLY A 6 17.62 -7.39 -25.74
C GLY A 6 16.42 -7.20 -24.81
N ILE A 7 15.72 -6.06 -24.93
CA ILE A 7 14.61 -5.63 -24.04
C ILE A 7 13.49 -6.68 -23.95
N PHE A 8 13.29 -7.48 -25.00
CA PHE A 8 12.30 -8.57 -25.02
C PHE A 8 12.63 -9.69 -24.03
N GLY A 9 13.89 -9.86 -23.66
CA GLY A 9 14.30 -10.80 -22.62
C GLY A 9 13.73 -10.51 -21.24
N ILE A 10 13.47 -9.24 -20.93
CA ILE A 10 12.84 -8.87 -19.65
C ILE A 10 11.41 -9.40 -19.62
N PHE A 11 10.69 -9.29 -20.74
CA PHE A 11 9.33 -9.81 -20.85
C PHE A 11 9.30 -11.34 -20.79
N ASP A 12 10.27 -12.01 -21.39
CA ASP A 12 10.38 -13.47 -21.33
C ASP A 12 10.58 -13.96 -19.88
N VAL A 13 11.47 -13.31 -19.12
CA VAL A 13 11.71 -13.64 -17.70
C VAL A 13 10.46 -13.42 -16.85
N VAL A 14 9.77 -12.30 -17.04
CA VAL A 14 8.53 -11.99 -16.32
C VAL A 14 7.45 -13.02 -16.66
N LYS A 15 7.29 -13.33 -17.95
CA LYS A 15 6.30 -14.30 -18.42
C LYS A 15 6.57 -15.71 -17.86
N GLU A 16 7.79 -16.20 -17.97
CA GLU A 16 8.19 -17.52 -17.49
C GLU A 16 7.99 -17.65 -15.98
N PHE A 17 8.29 -16.60 -15.22
CA PHE A 17 8.03 -16.56 -13.79
C PHE A 17 6.53 -16.67 -13.46
N TYR A 18 5.66 -15.94 -14.17
CA TYR A 18 4.22 -16.01 -13.91
C TYR A 18 3.56 -17.29 -14.43
N GLU A 19 4.14 -17.95 -15.43
CA GLU A 19 3.63 -19.23 -15.95
C GLU A 19 4.03 -20.44 -15.10
N TYR A 20 5.23 -20.41 -14.48
CA TYR A 20 5.79 -21.59 -13.81
C TYR A 20 6.31 -21.34 -12.39
N GLY A 21 6.71 -20.11 -12.05
CA GLY A 21 7.33 -19.78 -10.76
C GLY A 21 6.37 -19.20 -9.71
N ILE A 22 5.23 -18.62 -10.11
CA ILE A 22 4.35 -17.87 -9.21
C ILE A 22 3.77 -18.74 -8.08
N ASP A 23 3.57 -20.04 -8.34
CA ASP A 23 3.00 -20.99 -7.37
C ASP A 23 3.89 -21.16 -6.13
N GLU A 24 5.21 -20.99 -6.29
CA GLU A 24 6.17 -21.04 -5.18
C GLU A 24 6.26 -19.70 -4.41
N HIS A 25 5.75 -18.61 -5.00
CA HIS A 25 5.90 -17.23 -4.51
C HIS A 25 4.56 -16.57 -4.17
N LEU A 26 3.69 -17.30 -3.47
CA LEU A 26 2.34 -16.88 -3.04
C LEU A 26 2.32 -15.54 -2.26
N TRP A 27 3.42 -15.19 -1.60
CA TRP A 27 3.57 -13.91 -0.87
C TRP A 27 3.49 -12.68 -1.76
N VAL A 28 3.91 -12.78 -3.03
CA VAL A 28 3.81 -11.67 -4.00
C VAL A 28 2.36 -11.40 -4.34
N PHE A 29 1.57 -12.45 -4.56
CA PHE A 29 0.13 -12.34 -4.76
C PHE A 29 -0.55 -11.70 -3.54
N LEU A 30 -0.21 -12.17 -2.33
CA LEU A 30 -0.71 -11.60 -1.09
C LEU A 30 -0.38 -10.11 -0.96
N LEU A 31 0.85 -9.69 -1.31
CA LEU A 31 1.22 -8.28 -1.31
C LEU A 31 0.36 -7.44 -2.26
N ILE A 32 0.10 -7.92 -3.48
CA ILE A 32 -0.77 -7.20 -4.44
C ILE A 32 -2.18 -7.02 -3.87
N VAL A 33 -2.74 -8.07 -3.25
CA VAL A 33 -4.04 -8.00 -2.58
C VAL A 33 -4.03 -6.98 -1.44
N ILE A 34 -2.99 -6.99 -0.60
CA ILE A 34 -2.81 -6.03 0.50
C ILE A 34 -2.74 -4.60 -0.02
N ILE A 35 -1.97 -4.33 -1.09
CA ILE A 35 -1.89 -2.98 -1.68
C ILE A 35 -3.26 -2.56 -2.22
N GLY A 36 -4.00 -3.47 -2.87
CA GLY A 36 -5.35 -3.22 -3.32
C GLY A 36 -6.30 -2.84 -2.18
N CYS A 37 -6.26 -3.59 -1.08
CA CYS A 37 -7.00 -3.27 0.14
C CYS A 37 -6.61 -1.91 0.72
N ASP A 38 -5.31 -1.57 0.75
CA ASP A 38 -4.84 -0.28 1.25
C ASP A 38 -5.35 0.89 0.40
N ILE A 39 -5.37 0.75 -0.93
CA ILE A 39 -5.97 1.75 -1.83
C ILE A 39 -7.45 1.93 -1.49
N VAL A 40 -8.22 0.83 -1.41
CA VAL A 40 -9.65 0.89 -1.11
C VAL A 40 -9.89 1.57 0.24
N LEU A 41 -9.13 1.22 1.28
CA LEU A 41 -9.25 1.84 2.60
C LEU A 41 -8.82 3.30 2.61
N GLY A 42 -7.76 3.66 1.88
CA GLY A 42 -7.33 5.05 1.72
C GLY A 42 -8.39 5.91 1.04
N VAL A 43 -9.07 5.36 0.04
CA VAL A 43 -10.19 6.02 -0.65
C VAL A 43 -11.41 6.13 0.26
N SER A 44 -11.80 5.06 0.93
CA SER A 44 -12.91 5.04 1.89
C SER A 44 -12.70 6.04 3.01
N ARG A 45 -11.47 6.13 3.53
CA ARG A 45 -11.07 7.15 4.51
C ARG A 45 -11.27 8.55 3.94
N ALA A 46 -10.66 8.86 2.80
CA ALA A 46 -10.77 10.21 2.23
C ALA A 46 -12.23 10.59 1.89
N TRP A 47 -13.07 9.61 1.54
CA TRP A 47 -14.52 9.78 1.38
C TRP A 47 -15.22 10.11 2.69
N ALA A 48 -14.96 9.36 3.76
CA ALA A 48 -15.57 9.58 5.07
C ALA A 48 -15.28 10.96 5.66
N PHE A 49 -14.08 11.51 5.39
CA PHE A 49 -13.68 12.84 5.84
C PHE A 49 -14.04 13.96 4.86
N HIS A 50 -14.79 13.68 3.78
CA HIS A 50 -15.18 14.66 2.75
C HIS A 50 -13.99 15.41 2.11
N GLU A 51 -12.78 14.85 2.16
CA GLU A 51 -11.55 15.44 1.61
C GLU A 51 -11.17 14.89 0.23
N LEU A 52 -12.10 14.21 -0.44
CA LEU A 52 -11.87 13.67 -1.77
C LEU A 52 -11.66 14.79 -2.79
N SER A 53 -10.39 15.11 -3.02
CA SER A 53 -9.96 15.90 -4.17
C SER A 53 -9.43 14.97 -5.25
N SER A 54 -9.82 15.23 -6.51
CA SER A 54 -9.34 14.46 -7.66
C SER A 54 -7.80 14.44 -7.77
N SER A 55 -7.14 15.54 -7.38
CA SER A 55 -5.67 15.63 -7.36
C SER A 55 -5.06 14.74 -6.28
N LYS A 56 -5.61 14.77 -5.04
CA LYS A 56 -5.15 13.92 -3.93
C LYS A 56 -5.37 12.43 -4.25
N PHE A 57 -6.55 12.08 -4.77
CA PHE A 57 -6.90 10.72 -5.20
C PHE A 57 -5.95 10.20 -6.29
N ARG A 58 -5.76 10.96 -7.37
CA ARG A 58 -4.88 10.56 -8.48
C ARG A 58 -3.44 10.38 -8.01
N LYS A 59 -2.93 11.26 -7.15
CA LYS A 59 -1.56 11.14 -6.62
C LYS A 59 -1.39 9.86 -5.78
N GLY A 60 -2.36 9.56 -4.91
CA GLY A 60 -2.36 8.32 -4.13
C GLY A 60 -2.45 7.08 -5.01
N LEU A 61 -3.42 7.06 -5.95
CA LEU A 61 -3.61 5.93 -6.86
C LEU A 61 -2.38 5.68 -7.74
N VAL A 62 -1.82 6.72 -8.35
CA VAL A 62 -0.62 6.59 -9.20
C VAL A 62 0.55 6.02 -8.41
N SER A 63 0.76 6.46 -7.16
CA SER A 63 1.86 5.96 -6.32
C SER A 63 1.71 4.46 -6.02
N HIS A 64 0.52 4.03 -5.62
CA HIS A 64 0.28 2.61 -5.29
C HIS A 64 0.27 1.73 -6.54
N THR A 65 -0.32 2.20 -7.64
CA THR A 65 -0.29 1.50 -8.92
C THR A 65 1.13 1.36 -9.46
N ALA A 66 1.96 2.41 -9.39
CA ALA A 66 3.37 2.32 -9.75
C ALA A 66 4.13 1.28 -8.90
N MET A 67 3.82 1.21 -7.60
CA MET A 67 4.41 0.21 -6.72
C MET A 67 4.01 -1.23 -7.12
N ILE A 68 2.75 -1.46 -7.48
CA ILE A 68 2.29 -2.78 -7.97
C ILE A 68 3.06 -3.16 -9.23
N PHE A 69 3.16 -2.27 -10.22
CA PHE A 69 3.91 -2.52 -11.45
C PHE A 69 5.39 -2.81 -11.17
N PHE A 70 5.99 -2.05 -10.26
CA PHE A 70 7.37 -2.29 -9.83
C PHE A 70 7.52 -3.70 -9.26
N VAL A 71 6.69 -4.10 -8.30
CA VAL A 71 6.75 -5.45 -7.69
C VAL A 71 6.56 -6.54 -8.75
N VAL A 72 5.57 -6.40 -9.63
CA VAL A 72 5.21 -7.40 -10.64
C VAL A 72 6.35 -7.64 -11.64
N ILE A 73 7.10 -6.61 -12.01
CA ILE A 73 8.17 -6.72 -13.01
C ILE A 73 9.51 -7.01 -12.33
N PHE A 74 9.79 -6.36 -11.20
CA PHE A 74 11.08 -6.43 -10.53
C PHE A 74 11.28 -7.72 -9.75
N TYR A 75 10.22 -8.28 -9.15
CA TYR A 75 10.32 -9.51 -8.38
C TYR A 75 10.80 -10.71 -9.23
N PRO A 76 10.17 -11.02 -10.40
CA PRO A 76 10.68 -12.05 -11.31
C PRO A 76 12.15 -11.85 -11.69
N PHE A 77 12.54 -10.61 -11.93
CA PHE A 77 13.90 -10.27 -12.33
C PHE A 77 14.91 -10.50 -11.20
N ALA A 78 14.55 -10.15 -9.96
CA ALA A 78 15.39 -10.41 -8.79
C ALA A 78 15.56 -11.92 -8.52
N VAL A 79 14.50 -12.71 -8.69
CA VAL A 79 14.56 -14.17 -8.60
C VAL A 79 15.47 -14.75 -9.70
N PHE A 80 15.35 -14.27 -10.94
CA PHE A 80 16.20 -14.68 -12.06
C PHE A 80 17.69 -14.42 -11.81
N MET A 81 18.03 -13.33 -11.13
CA MET A 81 19.40 -13.00 -10.73
C MET A 81 19.92 -13.80 -9.52
N ASN A 82 19.14 -14.75 -8.99
CA ASN A 82 19.45 -15.54 -7.79
C ASN A 82 19.41 -14.73 -6.48
N LEU A 83 18.67 -13.61 -6.44
CA LEU A 83 18.46 -12.79 -5.23
C LEU A 83 17.17 -13.16 -4.48
N GLY A 84 16.67 -14.39 -4.63
CA GLY A 84 15.38 -14.84 -4.07
C GLY A 84 15.18 -14.47 -2.60
N SER A 85 16.13 -14.82 -1.73
CA SER A 85 16.01 -14.54 -0.28
C SER A 85 16.00 -13.05 0.05
N LEU A 86 16.72 -12.22 -0.70
CA LEU A 86 16.74 -10.77 -0.49
C LEU A 86 15.41 -10.15 -0.91
N ILE A 87 14.89 -10.54 -2.07
CA ILE A 87 13.62 -10.02 -2.55
C ILE A 87 12.45 -10.51 -1.70
N ASP A 88 12.48 -11.74 -1.18
CA ASP A 88 11.46 -12.25 -0.25
C ASP A 88 11.41 -11.43 1.04
N THR A 89 12.57 -11.14 1.62
CA THR A 89 12.67 -10.29 2.82
C THR A 89 12.10 -8.90 2.54
N PHE A 90 12.39 -8.34 1.36
CA PHE A 90 11.80 -7.09 0.92
C PHE A 90 10.26 -7.18 0.80
N ILE A 91 9.71 -8.25 0.22
CA ILE A 91 8.25 -8.47 0.14
C ILE A 91 7.63 -8.53 1.54
N PHE A 92 8.24 -9.24 2.50
CA PHE A 92 7.74 -9.26 3.87
C PHE A 92 7.77 -7.88 4.55
N ALA A 93 8.83 -7.10 4.33
CA ALA A 93 8.90 -5.73 4.82
C ALA A 93 7.81 -4.86 4.19
N MET A 94 7.52 -5.03 2.90
CA MET A 94 6.44 -4.34 2.20
C MET A 94 5.06 -4.74 2.71
N ILE A 95 4.83 -6.03 2.99
CA ILE A 95 3.60 -6.52 3.63
C ILE A 95 3.41 -5.84 4.99
N ALA A 96 4.46 -5.75 5.81
CA ALA A 96 4.39 -5.07 7.10
C ALA A 96 4.11 -3.56 6.97
N ALA A 97 4.74 -2.90 5.99
CA ALA A 97 4.54 -1.47 5.72
C ALA A 97 3.10 -1.17 5.25
N TYR A 98 2.60 -1.93 4.27
CA TYR A 98 1.23 -1.79 3.79
C TYR A 98 0.18 -2.25 4.81
N GLY A 99 0.48 -3.31 5.57
CA GLY A 99 -0.34 -3.71 6.72
C GLY A 99 -0.46 -2.57 7.74
N SER A 100 0.63 -1.86 8.01
CA SER A 100 0.63 -0.68 8.87
C SER A 100 -0.20 0.48 8.29
N SER A 101 -0.14 0.71 6.97
CA SER A 101 -0.97 1.70 6.27
C SER A 101 -2.47 1.39 6.38
N ILE A 102 -2.84 0.12 6.18
CA ILE A 102 -4.19 -0.42 6.37
C ILE A 102 -4.67 -0.16 7.79
N LEU A 103 -3.89 -0.56 8.80
CA LEU A 103 -4.21 -0.34 10.21
C LEU A 103 -4.44 1.15 10.51
N ALA A 104 -3.62 2.04 9.93
CA ALA A 104 -3.80 3.48 10.07
C ALA A 104 -5.13 3.98 9.46
N ASN A 105 -5.48 3.47 8.28
CA ASN A 105 -6.72 3.85 7.59
C ASN A 105 -7.96 3.33 8.32
N LEU A 106 -7.92 2.10 8.84
CA LEU A 106 -8.96 1.51 9.70
C LEU A 106 -9.14 2.28 11.01
N SER A 107 -8.04 2.62 11.67
CA SER A 107 -8.07 3.38 12.93
C SER A 107 -8.66 4.78 12.72
N ALA A 108 -8.31 5.45 11.61
CA ALA A 108 -8.92 6.73 11.24
C ALA A 108 -10.43 6.62 10.91
N LEU A 109 -10.88 5.47 10.39
CA LEU A 109 -12.30 5.19 10.14
C LEU A 109 -13.08 4.78 11.40
N GLY A 110 -12.45 4.77 12.58
CA GLY A 110 -13.10 4.41 13.84
C GLY A 110 -13.22 2.91 14.08
N VAL A 111 -12.51 2.07 13.30
CA VAL A 111 -12.44 0.63 13.56
C VAL A 111 -11.40 0.38 14.66
N GLU A 112 -11.88 0.16 15.88
CA GLU A 112 -11.04 -0.20 17.02
C GLU A 112 -10.53 -1.63 16.85
N ILE A 113 -9.23 -1.79 16.58
CA ILE A 113 -8.58 -3.12 16.53
C ILE A 113 -8.08 -3.43 17.94
N PRO A 114 -8.73 -4.35 18.70
CA PRO A 114 -8.25 -4.74 20.01
C PRO A 114 -6.80 -5.28 19.90
N TYR A 115 -5.97 -5.04 20.92
CA TYR A 115 -4.53 -5.32 21.02
C TYR A 115 -3.56 -4.33 20.33
N PHE A 116 -3.91 -3.74 19.19
CA PHE A 116 -3.02 -2.82 18.48
C PHE A 116 -3.30 -1.33 18.75
N ASP A 117 -4.49 -1.01 19.26
CA ASP A 117 -4.95 0.37 19.45
C ASP A 117 -3.95 1.25 20.26
N LYS A 118 -3.32 0.68 21.29
CA LYS A 118 -2.33 1.38 22.12
C LYS A 118 -0.98 1.64 21.42
N TYR A 119 -0.60 0.79 20.46
CA TYR A 119 0.64 0.93 19.68
C TYR A 119 0.45 1.85 18.47
N ILE A 120 -0.71 1.75 17.81
CA ILE A 120 -1.14 2.60 16.69
C ILE A 120 -1.24 4.05 17.17
N LYS A 121 -2.01 4.34 18.24
CA LYS A 121 -2.17 5.70 18.78
C LYS A 121 -0.88 6.36 19.27
N LYS A 122 0.14 5.56 19.62
CA LYS A 122 1.41 6.04 20.20
C LYS A 122 2.51 6.27 19.15
N ASN A 123 2.47 5.57 18.01
CA ASN A 123 3.55 5.62 17.00
C ASN A 123 3.10 6.08 15.61
N ILE A 124 1.79 6.19 15.35
CA ILE A 124 1.30 6.80 14.12
C ILE A 124 1.32 8.32 14.29
N ASP A 125 1.94 8.97 13.31
CA ASP A 125 2.10 10.40 13.25
C ASP A 125 0.76 11.08 13.48
N LYS A 126 0.72 11.96 14.48
CA LYS A 126 -0.50 12.68 14.83
C LYS A 126 -0.97 13.48 13.63
N GLU A 127 -0.12 13.90 12.70
CA GLU A 127 -0.58 14.60 11.48
C GLU A 127 -1.52 13.77 10.59
N LYS A 128 -1.40 12.43 10.62
CA LYS A 128 -2.35 11.52 9.94
C LYS A 128 -3.63 11.30 10.76
N PHE A 129 -3.73 11.83 11.98
CA PHE A 129 -4.85 11.72 12.92
C PHE A 129 -5.43 13.09 13.34
N ILE A 130 -4.67 14.17 13.21
CA ILE A 130 -5.02 15.57 13.44
C ILE A 130 -5.69 16.06 12.16
N LEU A 131 -6.89 15.57 11.93
CA LEU A 131 -7.90 16.34 11.20
C LEU A 131 -9.23 16.36 11.97
N THR A 132 -9.30 15.68 13.12
CA THR A 132 -10.50 15.57 13.95
C THR A 132 -10.45 16.46 15.20
N SER A 133 -9.66 17.55 15.22
CA SER A 133 -9.73 18.54 16.30
C SER A 133 -9.87 19.99 15.84
N GLU A 134 -9.53 20.34 14.61
CA GLU A 134 -9.70 21.73 14.12
C GLU A 134 -11.11 22.02 13.58
N SER A 135 -11.96 21.01 13.37
CA SER A 135 -13.31 21.21 12.81
C SER A 135 -14.42 21.40 13.85
N GLU A 136 -14.15 21.21 15.14
CA GLU A 136 -15.16 21.42 16.21
C GLU A 136 -14.96 22.70 17.04
N GLU A 137 -13.79 23.35 17.00
CA GLU A 137 -13.59 24.62 17.75
C GLU A 137 -14.00 25.89 16.99
N GLU A 138 -14.07 25.88 15.65
CA GLU A 138 -14.45 27.10 14.88
C GLU A 138 -15.97 27.34 14.72
N LYS A 139 -16.83 26.45 15.22
CA LYS A 139 -18.30 26.64 15.16
C LYS A 139 -18.95 27.09 16.48
N GLY A 140 -18.19 27.22 17.56
CA GLY A 140 -18.72 27.66 18.87
C GLY A 140 -18.61 29.16 19.15
N GLU A 141 -17.82 29.93 18.38
CA GLU A 141 -17.44 31.30 18.76
C GLU A 141 -17.99 32.41 17.85
N LYS A 142 -18.91 32.10 16.92
CA LYS A 142 -19.54 33.10 16.01
C LYS A 142 -21.05 33.24 16.16
N GLU A 143 -21.61 32.93 17.33
CA GLU A 143 -23.05 33.17 17.63
C GLU A 143 -23.30 34.14 18.79
N ASN A 144 -22.28 34.84 19.29
CA ASN A 144 -22.44 35.93 20.25
C ASN A 144 -21.78 37.21 19.73
N ASP A 145 -22.41 37.87 18.76
CA ASP A 145 -22.35 39.32 18.58
C ASP A 145 -23.66 39.82 17.94
#